data_AF-A0A3D4ATZ8-F1
#
_entry.id   AF-A0A3D4ATZ8-F1
#
_cell.length_a   1.000
_cell.length_b   1.000
_cell.length_c   1.000
_cell.angle_alpha   90.00
_cell.angle_beta   90.00
_cell.angle_gamma   90.00
#
_symmetry.space_group_name_H-M   'P 1'
#
loop_
_entity.id
_entity.type
_entity.pdbx_description
1 polymer ?
#
loop_
_entity_poly.entity_id
_entity_poly.type
_entity_poly.pdbx_seq_one_letter_code
_entity_poly.pdbx_strand_id
1 'polypeptide(L)'
;MLKKTLTCAVVIALAGCSQPAENITQNEVKTAMKAVNSLDYPETKKGAVVDTYFGETVADPYRWLEDDMSEETAQWVKTQNKLTFSYLEQVPYRDTLKQRLEKLMNYEKISAPFTEGDYTYFYKNDGLQNQYVLYRSKDGGEAEVFLDPNTFSEDGTTSMSGLSFSEDGSLLAYQISEGGSDWRKIIVIDTETKEQVEQALVDVKFSGVSWLANDGFYYSSYDKPEGSELSAKTDQHKVYYHKLGQDQGEDTLVFGDTAEQKHRYVGAKATKDGRYLFISASVSTSGNKLFIKDLTKPDSEFVTVVGNTDSDTSVIDNEGSKLFLVTNLNAPNKKVVTVDASNPQPENWQDFIPETENVLNVTLGGNTFFANYMVDAISKVKQYNKQGELIRDISLPGVGTAGGFGGKKEQTTLYYSFTNYKTPGTTYSFDVQSGESKVYRKSGIDFNSDNYTSEQVFYTSKDGTKVPMIITYKSDIKLDGSNPTILYG
;
A
#
# COMPACT_ATOMS: atom_id res chain seq x y z
N MET A 1 4.59 92.97 3.15
CA MET A 1 5.71 92.36 3.90
C MET A 1 5.51 90.85 3.91
N LEU A 2 6.62 90.11 3.79
CA LEU A 2 6.85 88.66 3.82
C LEU A 2 5.90 87.86 4.75
N LYS A 3 5.58 86.56 4.61
CA LYS A 3 6.04 85.43 3.77
C LYS A 3 5.00 84.29 3.86
N LYS A 4 5.08 83.37 2.90
CA LYS A 4 4.25 82.20 2.57
C LYS A 4 4.10 81.09 3.64
N THR A 5 2.86 80.59 3.74
CA THR A 5 2.34 79.19 3.73
C THR A 5 3.21 78.02 4.22
N LEU A 6 2.66 77.18 5.11
CA LEU A 6 2.86 75.72 5.08
C LEU A 6 1.66 74.97 5.70
N THR A 7 1.13 74.01 4.93
CA THR A 7 -0.01 73.14 5.23
C THR A 7 0.52 71.85 5.88
N CYS A 8 -0.01 71.42 7.03
CA CYS A 8 0.29 70.12 7.63
C CYS A 8 -0.89 69.16 7.41
N ALA A 9 -0.65 68.11 6.62
CA ALA A 9 -1.48 66.90 6.56
C ALA A 9 -0.80 65.82 7.42
N VAL A 10 -1.54 65.26 8.37
CA VAL A 10 -1.10 64.15 9.22
C VAL A 10 -1.53 62.83 8.57
N VAL A 11 -0.57 62.02 8.16
CA VAL A 11 -0.76 60.62 7.77
C VAL A 11 -0.26 59.75 8.91
N ILE A 12 -1.14 58.93 9.48
CA ILE A 12 -0.79 57.92 10.50
C ILE A 12 -0.46 56.63 9.75
N ALA A 13 0.80 56.19 9.82
CA ALA A 13 1.25 54.89 9.34
C ALA A 13 1.19 53.88 10.49
N LEU A 14 0.42 52.81 10.31
CA LEU A 14 0.43 51.61 11.17
C LEU A 14 1.62 50.73 10.75
N ALA A 15 2.61 50.61 11.62
CA ALA A 15 3.74 49.69 11.46
C ALA A 15 3.35 48.29 11.96
N GLY A 16 3.23 47.32 11.06
CA GLY A 16 3.22 45.90 11.38
C GLY A 16 4.65 45.38 11.49
N CYS A 17 5.01 44.83 12.65
CA CYS A 17 6.30 44.18 12.86
C CYS A 17 6.32 42.80 12.19
N SER A 18 7.01 42.66 11.06
CA SER A 18 7.52 41.38 10.57
C SER A 18 8.99 41.26 11.00
N GLN A 19 9.30 40.33 11.89
CA GLN A 19 10.70 39.95 12.11
C GLN A 19 11.17 39.10 10.91
N PRO A 20 12.31 39.42 10.29
CA PRO A 20 12.90 38.56 9.27
C PRO A 20 13.43 37.27 9.92
N ALA A 21 13.16 36.13 9.31
CA ALA A 21 13.79 34.87 9.66
C ALA A 21 15.32 35.01 9.47
N GLU A 22 16.10 34.74 10.51
CA GLU A 22 17.56 34.74 10.44
C GLU A 22 18.03 33.61 9.50
N ASN A 23 18.79 33.98 8.47
CA ASN A 23 19.45 33.03 7.57
C ASN A 23 20.62 32.38 8.31
N ILE A 24 20.42 31.16 8.81
CA ILE A 24 21.49 30.32 9.37
C ILE A 24 22.50 30.00 8.26
N THR A 25 23.76 30.30 8.51
CA THR A 25 24.85 30.09 7.56
C THR A 25 25.39 28.66 7.61
N GLN A 26 25.94 28.15 6.49
CA GLN A 26 26.60 26.83 6.45
C GLN A 26 27.73 26.67 7.49
N ASN A 27 28.33 27.78 7.95
CA ASN A 27 29.38 27.78 8.97
C ASN A 27 28.84 27.55 10.39
N GLU A 28 27.62 28.01 10.69
CA GLU A 28 26.96 27.73 11.97
C GLU A 28 26.56 26.26 12.07
N VAL A 29 26.09 25.68 10.97
CA VAL A 29 25.83 24.23 10.87
C VAL A 29 27.11 23.42 11.07
N LYS A 30 28.22 23.81 10.42
CA LYS A 30 29.53 23.13 10.59
C LYS A 30 30.12 23.26 12.01
N THR A 31 29.82 24.35 12.72
CA THR A 31 30.32 24.58 14.08
C THR A 31 29.52 23.78 15.10
N ALA A 32 28.19 23.69 14.94
CA ALA A 32 27.36 22.75 15.70
C ALA A 32 27.80 21.30 15.50
N MET A 33 28.16 20.91 14.27
CA MET A 33 28.71 19.58 13.97
C MET A 33 30.09 19.31 14.62
N LYS A 34 30.84 20.33 15.05
CA LYS A 34 32.15 20.15 15.68
C LYS A 34 32.07 19.88 17.19
N ALA A 35 30.96 20.22 17.83
CA ALA A 35 30.65 19.86 19.22
C ALA A 35 30.24 18.38 19.38
N VAL A 36 30.13 17.64 18.28
CA VAL A 36 29.64 16.25 18.18
C VAL A 36 30.72 15.20 18.52
N ASN A 37 31.98 15.58 18.69
CA ASN A 37 33.10 14.65 18.91
C ASN A 37 33.19 14.02 20.32
N SER A 38 32.17 14.18 21.17
CA SER A 38 32.08 13.49 22.47
C SER A 38 30.65 13.11 22.84
N LEU A 39 29.92 12.46 21.93
CA LEU A 39 28.68 11.78 22.33
C LEU A 39 29.04 10.54 23.16
N ASP A 40 28.61 10.55 24.42
CA ASP A 40 28.71 9.40 25.31
C ASP A 40 27.57 8.42 24.98
N TYR A 41 27.86 7.45 24.13
CA TYR A 41 26.90 6.39 23.77
C TYR A 41 26.57 5.52 24.99
N PRO A 42 25.31 5.07 25.14
CA PRO A 42 24.97 4.09 26.16
C PRO A 42 25.82 2.83 26.01
N GLU A 43 26.36 2.35 27.13
CA GLU A 43 27.09 1.10 27.15
C GLU A 43 26.19 -0.03 26.63
N THR A 44 26.68 -0.75 25.63
CA THR A 44 26.02 -1.93 25.08
C THR A 44 26.92 -3.12 25.36
N LYS A 45 26.53 -3.94 26.35
CA LYS A 45 27.32 -5.09 26.77
C LYS A 45 27.55 -6.04 25.60
N LYS A 46 28.74 -6.64 25.56
CA LYS A 46 29.08 -7.70 24.62
C LYS A 46 28.97 -9.06 25.32
N GLY A 47 28.05 -9.89 24.86
CA GLY A 47 27.94 -11.29 25.25
C GLY A 47 29.03 -12.16 24.61
N ALA A 48 28.99 -13.45 24.94
CA ALA A 48 29.96 -14.45 24.48
C ALA A 48 29.35 -15.47 23.50
N VAL A 49 28.17 -15.19 22.93
CA VAL A 49 27.51 -16.10 21.98
C VAL A 49 28.36 -16.23 20.72
N VAL A 50 28.61 -17.47 20.32
CA VAL A 50 29.32 -17.84 19.10
C VAL A 50 28.58 -19.02 18.47
N ASP A 51 28.10 -18.83 17.25
CA ASP A 51 27.45 -19.87 16.46
C ASP A 51 28.46 -20.51 15.49
N THR A 52 28.16 -21.72 15.00
CA THR A 52 29.00 -22.42 14.02
C THR A 52 28.21 -22.72 12.76
N TYR A 53 28.70 -22.23 11.62
CA TYR A 53 28.11 -22.44 10.30
C TYR A 53 29.12 -23.16 9.41
N PHE A 54 28.82 -24.41 9.05
CA PHE A 54 29.70 -25.22 8.18
C PHE A 54 31.16 -25.35 8.67
N GLY A 55 31.35 -25.33 10.00
CA GLY A 55 32.68 -25.41 10.64
C GLY A 55 33.33 -24.06 10.95
N GLU A 56 32.77 -22.96 10.44
CA GLU A 56 33.24 -21.60 10.73
C GLU A 56 32.51 -21.01 11.92
N THR A 57 33.25 -20.41 12.86
CA THR A 57 32.68 -19.78 14.05
C THR A 57 32.33 -18.31 13.79
N VAL A 58 31.14 -17.88 14.18
CA VAL A 58 30.66 -16.49 14.02
C VAL A 58 30.21 -15.96 15.39
N ALA A 59 30.87 -14.93 15.88
CA ALA A 59 30.50 -14.30 17.14
C ALA A 59 29.32 -13.35 16.97
N ASP A 60 28.35 -13.43 17.89
CA ASP A 60 27.21 -12.53 17.96
C ASP A 60 27.14 -11.89 19.36
N PRO A 61 27.98 -10.86 19.62
CA PRO A 61 28.09 -10.26 20.94
C PRO A 61 26.82 -9.52 21.38
N TYR A 62 25.86 -9.29 20.48
CA TYR A 62 24.64 -8.54 20.77
C TYR A 62 23.38 -9.40 20.69
N ARG A 63 23.51 -10.74 20.60
CA ARG A 63 22.40 -11.71 20.60
C ARG A 63 21.35 -11.44 21.67
N TRP A 64 21.73 -10.91 22.83
CA TRP A 64 20.80 -10.60 23.92
C TRP A 64 19.76 -9.53 23.55
N LEU A 65 20.04 -8.66 22.57
CA LEU A 65 19.08 -7.68 22.04
C LEU A 65 17.99 -8.31 21.15
N GLU A 66 18.12 -9.58 20.76
CA GLU A 66 17.06 -10.30 20.02
C GLU A 66 15.88 -10.69 20.91
N ASP A 67 16.06 -10.75 22.24
CA ASP A 67 14.96 -10.97 23.19
C ASP A 67 14.19 -9.66 23.42
N ASP A 68 13.11 -9.50 22.65
CA ASP A 68 12.20 -8.36 22.65
C ASP A 68 11.28 -8.31 23.88
N MET A 69 11.24 -9.37 24.68
CA MET A 69 10.46 -9.46 25.92
C MET A 69 11.28 -9.15 27.17
N SER A 70 12.61 -9.07 27.06
CA SER A 70 13.47 -8.82 28.21
C SER A 70 13.42 -7.35 28.68
N GLU A 71 13.41 -7.16 30.00
CA GLU A 71 13.51 -5.83 30.61
C GLU A 71 14.82 -5.14 30.23
N GLU A 72 15.89 -5.92 30.00
CA GLU A 72 17.19 -5.38 29.63
C GLU A 72 17.17 -4.75 28.23
N THR A 73 16.60 -5.43 27.23
CA THR A 73 16.41 -4.86 25.89
C THR A 73 15.50 -3.64 25.94
N ALA A 74 14.38 -3.70 26.68
CA ALA A 74 13.47 -2.58 26.86
C ALA A 74 14.18 -1.35 27.45
N GLN A 75 15.02 -1.54 28.48
CA GLN A 75 15.79 -0.47 29.08
C GLN A 75 16.88 0.07 28.15
N TRP A 76 17.53 -0.79 27.37
CA TRP A 76 18.50 -0.37 26.35
C TRP A 76 17.83 0.51 25.30
N VAL A 77 16.67 0.12 24.75
CA VAL A 77 15.90 0.92 23.77
C VAL A 77 15.53 2.29 24.34
N LYS A 78 15.01 2.34 25.56
CA LYS A 78 14.69 3.62 26.25
C LYS A 78 15.92 4.52 26.35
N THR A 79 17.08 3.95 26.67
CA THR A 79 18.33 4.69 26.85
C THR A 79 18.89 5.21 25.52
N GLN A 80 18.83 4.39 24.45
CA GLN A 80 19.21 4.81 23.09
C GLN A 80 18.30 5.91 22.56
N ASN A 81 16.99 5.79 22.76
CA ASN A 81 16.02 6.84 22.40
C ASN A 81 16.31 8.14 23.15
N LYS A 82 16.62 8.08 24.44
CA LYS A 82 16.98 9.27 25.23
C LYS A 82 18.18 10.01 24.65
N LEU A 83 19.26 9.29 24.32
CA LEU A 83 20.43 9.90 23.66
C LEU A 83 20.03 10.50 22.31
N THR A 84 19.32 9.73 21.48
CA THR A 84 18.90 10.16 20.14
C THR A 84 18.07 11.44 20.20
N PHE A 85 17.04 11.50 21.05
CA PHE A 85 16.22 12.71 21.18
C PHE A 85 17.01 13.89 21.75
N SER A 86 17.89 13.66 22.74
CA SER A 86 18.76 14.73 23.26
C SER A 86 19.69 15.32 22.20
N TYR A 87 20.09 14.52 21.21
CA TYR A 87 20.89 14.99 20.07
C TYR A 87 20.01 15.73 19.05
N LEU A 88 18.88 15.14 18.65
CA LEU A 88 17.98 15.74 17.66
C LEU A 88 17.39 17.08 18.15
N GLU A 89 17.17 17.25 19.45
CA GLU A 89 16.69 18.50 20.07
C GLU A 89 17.71 19.65 19.96
N GLN A 90 18.99 19.36 19.72
CA GLN A 90 20.02 20.39 19.53
C GLN A 90 20.05 20.95 18.10
N VAL A 91 19.33 20.32 17.15
CA VAL A 91 19.32 20.77 15.75
C VAL A 91 18.47 22.04 15.63
N PRO A 92 19.08 23.21 15.35
CA PRO A 92 18.40 24.51 15.53
C PRO A 92 17.22 24.74 14.58
N TYR A 93 17.19 24.03 13.45
CA TYR A 93 16.14 24.14 12.43
C TYR A 93 15.13 22.99 12.46
N ARG A 94 15.17 22.10 13.46
CA ARG A 94 14.27 20.94 13.55
C ARG A 94 12.80 21.36 13.61
N ASP A 95 12.46 22.33 14.47
CA ASP A 95 11.09 22.81 14.61
C ASP A 95 10.60 23.55 13.36
N THR A 96 11.49 24.29 12.69
CA THR A 96 11.18 24.91 11.40
C THR A 96 10.85 23.88 10.32
N LEU A 97 11.60 22.77 10.25
CA LEU A 97 11.31 21.67 9.34
C LEU A 97 9.98 21.00 9.69
N LYS A 98 9.72 20.72 10.98
CA LYS A 98 8.45 20.16 11.45
C LYS A 98 7.27 21.04 11.03
N GLN A 99 7.31 22.34 11.33
CA GLN A 99 6.24 23.29 10.95
C GLN A 99 6.04 23.37 9.43
N ARG A 100 7.12 23.31 8.65
CA ARG A 100 7.02 23.29 7.19
C ARG A 100 6.34 22.02 6.68
N LEU A 101 6.70 20.86 7.23
CA LEU A 101 6.06 19.59 6.91
C LEU A 101 4.59 19.57 7.31
N GLU A 102 4.25 20.03 8.53
CA GLU A 102 2.87 20.15 9.00
C GLU A 102 2.03 21.03 8.06
N LYS A 103 2.54 22.20 7.66
CA LYS A 103 1.86 23.07 6.70
C LYS A 103 1.63 22.38 5.35
N LEU A 104 2.61 21.62 4.86
CA LEU A 104 2.52 20.91 3.58
C LEU A 104 1.55 19.72 3.65
N MET A 105 1.44 19.08 4.82
CA MET A 105 0.57 17.92 5.03
C MET A 105 -0.87 18.31 5.37
N ASN A 106 -1.09 19.50 5.95
CA ASN A 106 -2.40 19.98 6.40
C ASN A 106 -3.26 20.54 5.25
N TYR A 107 -3.76 19.64 4.40
CA TYR A 107 -4.76 19.91 3.38
C TYR A 107 -5.71 18.73 3.23
N GLU A 108 -6.92 18.99 2.73
CA GLU A 108 -7.93 17.95 2.52
C GLU A 108 -7.48 16.95 1.44
N LYS A 109 -7.56 15.66 1.76
CA LYS A 109 -7.24 14.54 0.88
C LYS A 109 -8.46 13.66 0.77
N ILE A 110 -8.91 13.36 -0.44
CA ILE A 110 -10.07 12.50 -0.67
C ILE A 110 -9.74 11.51 -1.79
N SER A 111 -10.01 10.23 -1.58
CA SER A 111 -9.78 9.17 -2.56
C SER A 111 -10.76 9.25 -3.73
N ALA A 112 -10.52 8.43 -4.76
CA ALA A 112 -11.56 8.08 -5.71
C ALA A 112 -12.73 7.40 -4.97
N PRO A 113 -13.98 7.61 -5.42
CA PRO A 113 -15.14 6.92 -4.86
C PRO A 113 -15.24 5.49 -5.38
N PHE A 114 -15.90 4.62 -4.61
CA PHE A 114 -16.29 3.28 -5.02
C PHE A 114 -17.70 2.96 -4.49
N THR A 115 -18.43 2.05 -5.14
CA THR A 115 -19.84 1.79 -4.83
C THR A 115 -20.04 0.36 -4.37
N GLU A 116 -20.64 0.20 -3.18
CA GLU A 116 -20.99 -1.08 -2.58
C GLU A 116 -22.41 -1.00 -2.03
N GLY A 117 -23.25 -1.98 -2.37
CA GLY A 117 -24.70 -1.91 -2.15
C GLY A 117 -25.29 -0.59 -2.69
N ASP A 118 -26.08 0.07 -1.84
CA ASP A 118 -26.75 1.35 -2.14
C ASP A 118 -25.86 2.59 -1.97
N TYR A 119 -24.62 2.41 -1.48
CA TYR A 119 -23.79 3.52 -1.02
C TYR A 119 -22.56 3.74 -1.90
N THR A 120 -22.18 5.01 -2.05
CA THR A 120 -20.87 5.41 -2.58
C THR A 120 -19.95 5.74 -1.42
N TYR A 121 -18.86 5.00 -1.30
CA TYR A 121 -17.84 5.15 -0.28
C TYR A 121 -16.62 5.91 -0.82
N PHE A 122 -15.93 6.61 0.08
CA PHE A 122 -14.64 7.22 -0.21
C PHE A 122 -13.88 7.51 1.09
N TYR A 123 -12.56 7.51 1.01
CA TYR A 123 -11.70 7.93 2.11
C TYR A 123 -11.50 9.42 2.10
N LYS A 124 -11.49 10.05 3.28
CA LYS A 124 -11.16 11.45 3.47
C LYS A 124 -10.24 11.64 4.67
N ASN A 125 -9.33 12.60 4.56
CA ASN A 125 -8.52 13.13 5.65
C ASN A 125 -8.55 14.65 5.54
N ASP A 126 -8.94 15.35 6.61
CA ASP A 126 -9.11 16.81 6.60
C ASP A 126 -7.79 17.59 6.60
N GLY A 127 -6.66 16.92 6.82
CA GLY A 127 -5.34 17.53 6.88
C GLY A 127 -4.37 16.71 7.72
N LEU A 128 -4.63 16.65 9.02
CA LEU A 128 -3.70 16.11 10.03
C LEU A 128 -4.30 14.99 10.88
N GLN A 129 -5.46 14.45 10.51
CA GLN A 129 -5.94 13.20 11.12
C GLN A 129 -4.88 12.11 10.95
N ASN A 130 -4.64 11.34 12.02
CA ASN A 130 -3.64 10.27 12.03
C ASN A 130 -3.97 9.20 10.99
N GLN A 131 -5.26 8.89 10.81
CA GLN A 131 -5.78 7.92 9.87
C GLN A 131 -6.83 8.54 8.95
N TYR A 132 -6.95 8.05 7.72
CA TYR A 132 -8.06 8.39 6.84
C TYR A 132 -9.38 7.83 7.39
N VAL A 133 -10.44 8.61 7.29
CA VAL A 133 -11.81 8.24 7.67
C VAL A 133 -12.56 7.76 6.44
N LEU A 134 -13.33 6.68 6.58
CA LEU A 134 -14.21 6.18 5.53
C LEU A 134 -15.56 6.88 5.64
N TYR A 135 -15.92 7.61 4.59
CA TYR A 135 -17.23 8.24 4.43
C TYR A 135 -18.08 7.46 3.45
N ARG A 136 -19.40 7.69 3.50
CA ARG A 136 -20.34 7.20 2.49
C ARG A 136 -21.42 8.24 2.18
N SER A 137 -22.04 8.14 1.01
CA SER A 137 -23.28 8.83 0.68
C SER A 137 -24.23 7.91 -0.07
N LYS A 138 -25.54 8.14 0.09
CA LYS A 138 -26.60 7.44 -0.62
C LYS A 138 -27.20 8.35 -1.68
N ASP A 139 -27.36 7.85 -2.91
CA ASP A 139 -27.99 8.57 -4.03
C ASP A 139 -27.45 10.00 -4.30
N GLY A 140 -26.15 10.23 -4.03
CA GLY A 140 -25.53 11.55 -4.18
C GLY A 140 -25.97 12.59 -3.14
N GLY A 141 -26.64 12.15 -2.06
CA GLY A 141 -26.97 12.98 -0.90
C GLY A 141 -25.73 13.39 -0.09
N GLU A 142 -25.98 14.00 1.07
CA GLU A 142 -24.93 14.41 1.99
C GLU A 142 -24.10 13.21 2.45
N ALA A 143 -22.77 13.39 2.52
CA ALA A 143 -21.88 12.34 2.96
C ALA A 143 -21.80 12.29 4.49
N GLU A 144 -21.84 11.09 5.05
CA GLU A 144 -21.69 10.84 6.48
C GLU A 144 -20.44 9.99 6.78
N VAL A 145 -19.94 10.09 8.01
CA VAL A 145 -18.90 9.18 8.50
C VAL A 145 -19.50 7.77 8.59
N PHE A 146 -18.80 6.81 7.97
CA PHE A 146 -19.15 5.40 8.05
C PHE A 146 -18.24 4.68 9.05
N LEU A 147 -16.92 4.84 8.93
CA LEU A 147 -15.95 4.23 9.84
C LEU A 147 -14.77 5.17 10.08
N ASP A 148 -14.45 5.46 11.34
CA ASP A 148 -13.38 6.37 11.74
C ASP A 148 -12.27 5.63 12.53
N PRO A 149 -11.16 5.25 11.87
CA PRO A 149 -10.06 4.57 12.53
C PRO A 149 -9.35 5.40 13.61
N ASN A 150 -9.50 6.74 13.62
CA ASN A 150 -8.94 7.58 14.67
C ASN A 150 -9.59 7.33 16.04
N THR A 151 -10.75 6.66 16.07
CA THR A 151 -11.47 6.29 17.30
C THR A 151 -11.11 4.90 17.83
N PHE A 152 -10.30 4.12 17.10
CA PHE A 152 -9.99 2.74 17.48
C PHE A 152 -9.01 2.64 18.65
N SER A 153 -8.23 3.69 18.91
CA SER A 153 -7.27 3.78 20.01
C SER A 153 -7.06 5.23 20.41
N GLU A 154 -6.82 5.49 21.70
CA GLU A 154 -6.65 6.86 22.22
C GLU A 154 -5.49 7.64 21.57
N ASP A 155 -4.44 6.96 21.14
CA ASP A 155 -3.23 7.55 20.55
C ASP A 155 -3.16 7.43 19.02
N GLY A 156 -4.19 6.89 18.37
CA GLY A 156 -4.27 6.68 16.92
C GLY A 156 -3.32 5.62 16.35
N THR A 157 -2.77 4.74 17.19
CA THR A 157 -1.86 3.65 16.77
C THR A 157 -2.56 2.41 16.21
N THR A 158 -3.89 2.34 16.31
CA THR A 158 -4.68 1.30 15.64
C THR A 158 -5.15 1.79 14.28
N SER A 159 -4.67 1.12 13.22
CA SER A 159 -5.00 1.47 11.84
C SER A 159 -5.96 0.46 11.22
N MET A 160 -6.78 0.91 10.28
CA MET A 160 -7.54 0.02 9.40
C MET A 160 -6.65 -0.45 8.24
N SER A 161 -6.64 -1.75 7.98
CA SER A 161 -5.72 -2.41 7.04
C SER A 161 -6.41 -3.07 5.85
N GLY A 162 -7.72 -3.33 5.92
CA GLY A 162 -8.48 -3.97 4.86
C GLY A 162 -9.98 -3.81 5.03
N LEU A 163 -10.70 -3.85 3.91
CA LEU A 163 -12.16 -3.81 3.82
C LEU A 163 -12.62 -4.84 2.80
N SER A 164 -13.68 -5.58 3.12
CA SER A 164 -14.34 -6.49 2.19
C SER A 164 -15.83 -6.49 2.48
N PHE A 165 -16.63 -6.02 1.52
CA PHE A 165 -18.08 -6.02 1.61
C PHE A 165 -18.65 -7.38 1.17
N SER A 166 -19.75 -7.81 1.80
CA SER A 166 -20.54 -8.95 1.29
C SER A 166 -21.04 -8.66 -0.13
N GLU A 167 -21.48 -9.68 -0.85
CA GLU A 167 -21.85 -9.55 -2.27
C GLU A 167 -22.96 -8.50 -2.50
N ASP A 168 -23.91 -8.38 -1.58
CA ASP A 168 -24.96 -7.35 -1.62
C ASP A 168 -24.60 -6.03 -0.92
N GLY A 169 -23.45 -5.96 -0.26
CA GLY A 169 -22.99 -4.80 0.49
C GLY A 169 -23.71 -4.56 1.83
N SER A 170 -24.53 -5.51 2.31
CA SER A 170 -25.21 -5.41 3.61
C SER A 170 -24.28 -5.60 4.80
N LEU A 171 -23.15 -6.29 4.62
CA LEU A 171 -22.14 -6.50 5.63
C LEU A 171 -20.78 -5.97 5.18
N LEU A 172 -19.98 -5.54 6.15
CA LEU A 172 -18.57 -5.23 5.96
C LEU A 172 -17.73 -6.04 6.95
N ALA A 173 -16.78 -6.81 6.42
CA ALA A 173 -15.65 -7.31 7.19
C ALA A 173 -14.46 -6.36 7.02
N TYR A 174 -13.99 -5.76 8.11
CA TYR A 174 -12.82 -4.90 8.11
C TYR A 174 -11.72 -5.43 9.02
N GLN A 175 -10.47 -5.15 8.65
CA GLN A 175 -9.30 -5.61 9.38
C GLN A 175 -8.62 -4.44 10.10
N ILE A 176 -8.30 -4.62 11.38
CA ILE A 176 -7.51 -3.66 12.16
C ILE A 176 -6.12 -4.19 12.48
N SER A 177 -5.17 -3.27 12.61
CA SER A 177 -3.77 -3.51 13.00
C SER A 177 -3.43 -2.64 14.20
N GLU A 178 -3.04 -3.28 15.29
CA GLU A 178 -2.66 -2.61 16.54
C GLU A 178 -1.14 -2.38 16.56
N GLY A 179 -0.69 -1.16 16.87
CA GLY A 179 0.73 -0.82 17.00
C GLY A 179 1.56 -0.98 15.72
N GLY A 180 0.92 -1.10 14.55
CA GLY A 180 1.61 -1.35 13.27
C GLY A 180 2.17 -2.77 13.10
N SER A 181 1.75 -3.72 13.94
CA SER A 181 2.04 -5.16 13.79
C SER A 181 1.60 -5.70 12.42
N ASP A 182 1.94 -6.94 12.08
CA ASP A 182 1.34 -7.69 10.95
C ASP A 182 0.14 -8.55 11.37
N TRP A 183 -0.06 -8.77 12.67
CA TRP A 183 -1.23 -9.43 13.21
C TRP A 183 -2.47 -8.55 13.11
N ARG A 184 -3.61 -9.16 12.83
CA ARG A 184 -4.87 -8.50 12.51
C ARG A 184 -6.01 -9.10 13.30
N LYS A 185 -7.04 -8.29 13.50
CA LYS A 185 -8.40 -8.76 13.84
C LYS A 185 -9.32 -8.51 12.66
N ILE A 186 -10.26 -9.41 12.39
CA ILE A 186 -11.37 -9.17 11.46
C ILE A 186 -12.61 -8.84 12.29
N ILE A 187 -13.25 -7.71 11.99
CA ILE A 187 -14.48 -7.27 12.63
C ILE A 187 -15.56 -7.17 11.55
N VAL A 188 -16.71 -7.78 11.81
CA VAL A 188 -17.85 -7.76 10.90
C VAL A 188 -18.92 -6.81 11.45
N ILE A 189 -19.38 -5.89 10.60
CA ILE A 189 -20.47 -4.95 10.93
C ILE A 189 -21.59 -5.04 9.91
N ASP A 190 -22.81 -4.75 10.37
CA ASP A 190 -23.95 -4.44 9.50
C ASP A 190 -23.76 -3.03 8.93
N THR A 191 -23.85 -2.87 7.61
CA THR A 191 -23.53 -1.59 6.99
C THR A 191 -24.60 -0.55 7.24
N GLU A 192 -25.86 -0.91 7.47
CA GLU A 192 -26.91 0.10 7.71
C GLU A 192 -26.80 0.66 9.13
N THR A 193 -26.79 -0.22 10.14
CA THR A 193 -26.76 0.12 11.57
C THR A 193 -25.38 0.49 12.08
N LYS A 194 -24.30 0.05 11.38
CA LYS A 194 -22.89 0.18 11.78
C LYS A 194 -22.54 -0.60 13.05
N GLU A 195 -23.42 -1.51 13.48
CA GLU A 195 -23.23 -2.35 14.65
C GLU A 195 -22.41 -3.59 14.32
N GLN A 196 -21.54 -4.00 15.24
CA GLN A 196 -20.78 -5.24 15.14
C GLN A 196 -21.72 -6.44 15.31
N VAL A 197 -21.66 -7.39 14.38
CA VAL A 197 -22.63 -8.50 14.32
C VAL A 197 -22.21 -9.72 15.16
N GLU A 198 -20.92 -9.88 15.43
CA GLU A 198 -20.36 -11.04 16.16
C GLU A 198 -18.99 -10.69 16.79
N GLN A 199 -18.39 -11.62 17.54
CA GLN A 199 -17.05 -11.39 18.11
C GLN A 199 -15.99 -11.26 17.01
N ALA A 200 -14.98 -10.42 17.26
CA ALA A 200 -13.89 -10.24 16.30
C ALA A 200 -13.02 -11.50 16.19
N LEU A 201 -12.65 -11.88 14.97
CA LEU A 201 -11.73 -12.98 14.72
C LEU A 201 -10.31 -12.51 15.01
N VAL A 202 -9.52 -13.35 15.67
CA VAL A 202 -8.12 -13.07 16.06
C VAL A 202 -7.13 -13.96 15.33
N ASP A 203 -5.84 -13.75 15.55
CA ASP A 203 -4.72 -14.54 14.98
C ASP A 203 -4.70 -14.54 13.44
N VAL A 204 -5.25 -13.50 12.82
CA VAL A 204 -5.24 -13.28 11.37
C VAL A 204 -3.94 -12.57 11.00
N LYS A 205 -3.26 -12.99 9.93
CA LYS A 205 -2.01 -12.34 9.46
C LYS A 205 -1.81 -12.64 7.98
N PHE A 206 -1.34 -11.66 7.21
CA PHE A 206 -1.17 -11.79 5.75
C PHE A 206 -2.42 -12.35 5.02
N SER A 207 -3.60 -11.88 5.42
CA SER A 207 -4.89 -12.38 4.94
C SER A 207 -5.67 -11.28 4.23
N GLY A 208 -6.30 -11.64 3.10
CA GLY A 208 -7.49 -10.92 2.63
C GLY A 208 -8.77 -11.46 3.30
N VAL A 209 -9.93 -10.92 2.90
CA VAL A 209 -11.24 -11.49 3.24
C VAL A 209 -12.01 -11.71 1.94
N SER A 210 -12.35 -12.95 1.65
CA SER A 210 -13.10 -13.32 0.44
C SER A 210 -14.46 -13.86 0.83
N TRP A 211 -15.49 -13.04 0.71
CA TRP A 211 -16.88 -13.46 0.94
C TRP A 211 -17.31 -14.59 0.00
N LEU A 212 -18.14 -15.48 0.53
CA LEU A 212 -18.93 -16.42 -0.22
C LEU A 212 -20.40 -16.00 -0.08
N ALA A 213 -20.86 -15.20 -1.05
CA ALA A 213 -22.13 -14.48 -0.96
C ALA A 213 -22.22 -13.67 0.35
N ASN A 214 -23.17 -14.02 1.21
CA ASN A 214 -23.40 -13.37 2.50
C ASN A 214 -23.34 -14.34 3.68
N ASP A 215 -23.03 -15.62 3.45
CA ASP A 215 -23.09 -16.65 4.49
C ASP A 215 -21.84 -16.65 5.37
N GLY A 216 -20.72 -16.16 4.84
CA GLY A 216 -19.41 -16.23 5.47
C GLY A 216 -18.29 -15.84 4.52
N PHE A 217 -17.06 -16.00 4.96
CA PHE A 217 -15.88 -15.61 4.19
C PHE A 217 -14.67 -16.52 4.46
N TYR A 218 -13.80 -16.59 3.46
CA TYR A 218 -12.49 -17.20 3.60
C TYR A 218 -11.47 -16.18 4.11
N TYR A 219 -10.61 -16.62 5.01
CA TYR A 219 -9.48 -15.86 5.54
C TYR A 219 -8.27 -16.77 5.78
N SER A 220 -7.13 -16.20 6.13
CA SER A 220 -5.88 -16.90 6.40
C SER A 220 -5.33 -16.51 7.76
N SER A 221 -4.77 -17.50 8.46
CA SER A 221 -4.33 -17.37 9.84
C SER A 221 -3.17 -18.31 10.12
N TYR A 222 -2.29 -17.88 11.03
CA TYR A 222 -1.32 -18.75 11.67
C TYR A 222 -1.80 -19.09 13.06
N ASP A 223 -1.45 -20.29 13.53
CA ASP A 223 -1.57 -20.58 14.95
C ASP A 223 -0.74 -19.57 15.75
N LYS A 224 -1.27 -19.14 16.89
CA LYS A 224 -0.56 -18.21 17.77
C LYS A 224 0.77 -18.86 18.22
N PRO A 225 1.93 -18.22 17.96
CA PRO A 225 3.21 -18.82 18.29
C PRO A 225 3.45 -18.85 19.81
N GLU A 226 4.25 -19.82 20.27
CA GLU A 226 4.78 -19.80 21.62
C GLU A 226 5.89 -18.73 21.74
N GLY A 227 5.87 -17.93 22.81
CA GLY A 227 6.80 -16.82 23.02
C GLY A 227 6.28 -15.49 22.46
N SER A 228 7.18 -14.61 22.01
CA SER A 228 6.80 -13.32 21.42
C SER A 228 6.17 -13.52 20.05
N GLU A 229 4.94 -13.04 19.87
CA GLU A 229 4.26 -13.04 18.58
C GLU A 229 4.91 -12.11 17.53
N LEU A 230 5.84 -11.24 17.95
CA LEU A 230 6.54 -10.29 17.09
C LEU A 230 7.82 -10.85 16.48
N SER A 231 8.46 -11.81 17.15
CA SER A 231 9.77 -12.38 16.75
C SER A 231 9.74 -13.89 16.50
N ALA A 232 8.78 -14.62 17.07
CA ALA A 232 8.66 -16.06 16.88
C ALA A 232 8.35 -16.43 15.42
N LYS A 233 8.92 -17.55 14.98
CA LYS A 233 8.79 -18.03 13.60
C LYS A 233 7.36 -18.55 13.33
N THR A 234 6.71 -17.97 12.33
CA THR A 234 5.46 -18.49 11.74
C THR A 234 5.74 -19.04 10.34
N ASP A 235 5.55 -20.35 10.11
CA ASP A 235 5.87 -20.99 8.82
C ASP A 235 4.81 -21.96 8.25
N GLN A 236 3.65 -22.04 8.90
CA GLN A 236 2.51 -22.83 8.43
C GLN A 236 1.26 -21.96 8.46
N HIS A 237 0.97 -21.36 7.31
CA HIS A 237 -0.19 -20.52 7.12
C HIS A 237 -1.37 -21.39 6.67
N LYS A 238 -2.56 -21.14 7.21
CA LYS A 238 -3.77 -21.94 6.95
C LYS A 238 -4.89 -21.06 6.41
N VAL A 239 -5.73 -21.62 5.56
CA VAL A 239 -6.98 -21.00 5.11
C VAL A 239 -8.12 -21.58 5.93
N TYR A 240 -8.97 -20.71 6.44
CA TYR A 240 -10.20 -21.03 7.14
C TYR A 240 -11.41 -20.43 6.42
N TYR A 241 -12.57 -21.05 6.61
CA TYR A 241 -13.87 -20.48 6.28
C TYR A 241 -14.63 -20.18 7.56
N HIS A 242 -14.94 -18.89 7.76
CA HIS A 242 -15.81 -18.42 8.83
C HIS A 242 -17.23 -18.32 8.31
N LYS A 243 -18.18 -19.00 8.95
CA LYS A 243 -19.61 -18.84 8.71
C LYS A 243 -20.18 -17.90 9.77
N LEU A 244 -20.95 -16.90 9.35
CA LEU A 244 -21.48 -15.90 10.27
C LEU A 244 -22.33 -16.53 11.38
N GLY A 245 -22.20 -15.98 12.59
CA GLY A 245 -22.93 -16.41 13.78
C GLY A 245 -22.37 -17.68 14.44
N GLN A 246 -21.22 -18.20 13.99
CA GLN A 246 -20.50 -19.29 14.64
C GLN A 246 -19.30 -18.77 15.44
N ASP A 247 -18.83 -19.54 16.43
CA ASP A 247 -17.59 -19.20 17.14
C ASP A 247 -16.37 -19.48 16.24
N GLN A 248 -15.35 -18.62 16.28
CA GLN A 248 -14.13 -18.78 15.47
C GLN A 248 -13.46 -20.16 15.62
N GLY A 249 -13.53 -20.75 16.82
CA GLY A 249 -12.99 -22.09 17.08
C GLY A 249 -13.67 -23.23 16.31
N GLU A 250 -14.84 -22.97 15.71
CA GLU A 250 -15.58 -23.91 14.85
C GLU A 250 -15.34 -23.66 13.35
N ASP A 251 -14.47 -22.70 13.01
CA ASP A 251 -14.16 -22.38 11.61
C ASP A 251 -13.59 -23.59 10.87
N THR A 252 -14.10 -23.79 9.65
CA THR A 252 -13.69 -24.93 8.84
C THR A 252 -12.30 -24.68 8.27
N LEU A 253 -11.34 -25.54 8.58
CA LEU A 253 -10.01 -25.52 7.96
C LEU A 253 -10.14 -25.99 6.50
N VAL A 254 -9.82 -25.11 5.56
CA VAL A 254 -9.97 -25.34 4.11
C VAL A 254 -8.67 -25.82 3.47
N PHE A 255 -7.52 -25.28 3.89
CA PHE A 255 -6.21 -25.62 3.34
C PHE A 255 -5.08 -25.33 4.34
N GLY A 256 -4.00 -26.13 4.32
CA GLY A 256 -2.75 -25.85 5.05
C GLY A 256 -2.49 -26.73 6.27
N ASP A 257 -3.36 -27.70 6.55
CA ASP A 257 -3.23 -28.59 7.72
C ASP A 257 -2.19 -29.71 7.50
N THR A 258 -2.20 -30.32 6.31
CA THR A 258 -1.34 -31.47 6.02
C THR A 258 0.09 -31.06 5.69
N ALA A 259 1.02 -32.00 5.81
CA ALA A 259 2.43 -31.77 5.46
C ALA A 259 2.61 -31.34 4.00
N GLU A 260 1.81 -31.87 3.08
CA GLU A 260 1.82 -31.54 1.65
C GLU A 260 1.26 -30.15 1.36
N GLN A 261 0.38 -29.65 2.24
CA GLN A 261 -0.23 -28.33 2.15
C GLN A 261 0.52 -27.27 2.97
N LYS A 262 1.52 -27.64 3.78
CA LYS A 262 2.30 -26.70 4.58
C LYS A 262 3.04 -25.71 3.68
N HIS A 263 2.63 -24.45 3.75
CA HIS A 263 3.26 -23.32 3.06
C HIS A 263 3.36 -22.13 4.02
N ARG A 264 4.33 -21.26 3.77
CA ARG A 264 4.50 -20.04 4.57
C ARG A 264 3.43 -19.02 4.24
N TYR A 265 2.98 -18.90 3.00
CA TYR A 265 1.90 -17.98 2.66
C TYR A 265 0.83 -18.75 1.90
N VAL A 266 -0.41 -18.70 2.39
CA VAL A 266 -1.58 -19.19 1.67
C VAL A 266 -2.60 -18.07 1.60
N GLY A 267 -3.44 -18.10 0.58
CA GLY A 267 -4.54 -17.14 0.43
C GLY A 267 -5.66 -17.75 -0.39
N ALA A 268 -6.89 -17.37 -0.06
CA ALA A 268 -8.11 -17.86 -0.69
C ALA A 268 -8.86 -16.74 -1.40
N LYS A 269 -9.42 -17.04 -2.57
CA LYS A 269 -10.27 -16.13 -3.33
C LYS A 269 -11.41 -16.88 -3.99
N ALA A 270 -12.63 -16.59 -3.58
CA ALA A 270 -13.83 -17.01 -4.29
C ALA A 270 -14.06 -16.13 -5.51
N THR A 271 -14.62 -16.70 -6.58
CA THR A 271 -15.10 -15.92 -7.72
C THR A 271 -16.40 -15.21 -7.37
N LYS A 272 -16.67 -14.07 -8.02
CA LYS A 272 -17.89 -13.28 -7.80
C LYS A 272 -19.17 -14.06 -8.11
N ASP A 273 -19.11 -14.99 -9.06
CA ASP A 273 -20.24 -15.89 -9.37
C ASP A 273 -20.40 -17.04 -8.35
N GLY A 274 -19.58 -17.08 -7.30
CA GLY A 274 -19.60 -18.10 -6.25
C GLY A 274 -19.22 -19.51 -6.72
N ARG A 275 -18.77 -19.66 -7.97
CA ARG A 275 -18.55 -20.97 -8.58
C ARG A 275 -17.22 -21.60 -8.21
N TYR A 276 -16.15 -20.82 -8.14
CA TYR A 276 -14.80 -21.34 -7.90
C TYR A 276 -14.17 -20.74 -6.66
N LEU A 277 -13.41 -21.57 -5.96
CA LEU A 277 -12.47 -21.16 -4.93
C LEU A 277 -11.04 -21.39 -5.43
N PHE A 278 -10.23 -20.34 -5.39
CA PHE A 278 -8.80 -20.42 -5.66
C PHE A 278 -8.00 -20.40 -4.38
N ILE A 279 -6.96 -21.24 -4.31
CA ILE A 279 -5.94 -21.22 -3.26
C ILE A 279 -4.58 -20.93 -3.89
N SER A 280 -3.96 -19.83 -3.48
CA SER A 280 -2.54 -19.58 -3.74
C SER A 280 -1.72 -20.09 -2.55
N ALA A 281 -0.57 -20.72 -2.81
CA ALA A 281 0.32 -21.23 -1.77
C ALA A 281 1.80 -21.02 -2.14
N SER A 282 2.58 -20.38 -1.28
CA SER A 282 4.00 -20.09 -1.51
C SER A 282 4.87 -20.28 -0.26
N VAL A 283 6.16 -20.51 -0.49
CA VAL A 283 7.20 -20.62 0.56
C VAL A 283 8.05 -19.35 0.68
N SER A 284 7.96 -18.47 -0.33
CA SER A 284 8.69 -17.22 -0.50
C SER A 284 7.76 -16.12 -1.05
N THR A 285 8.32 -14.92 -1.21
CA THR A 285 7.63 -13.74 -1.79
C THR A 285 7.61 -13.73 -3.32
N SER A 286 8.25 -14.69 -3.97
CA SER A 286 8.18 -14.94 -5.41
C SER A 286 7.93 -16.42 -5.65
N GLY A 287 7.09 -16.71 -6.63
CA GLY A 287 6.68 -18.06 -6.98
C GLY A 287 5.53 -18.57 -6.12
N ASN A 288 4.49 -19.13 -6.75
CA ASN A 288 3.38 -19.74 -6.03
C ASN A 288 2.80 -20.95 -6.77
N LYS A 289 2.34 -21.92 -5.98
CA LYS A 289 1.37 -22.91 -6.43
C LYS A 289 -0.01 -22.27 -6.49
N LEU A 290 -0.86 -22.81 -7.35
CA LEU A 290 -2.23 -22.36 -7.51
C LEU A 290 -3.16 -23.57 -7.67
N PHE A 291 -4.25 -23.57 -6.91
CA PHE A 291 -5.27 -24.62 -6.91
C PHE A 291 -6.65 -24.01 -7.15
N ILE A 292 -7.57 -24.80 -7.71
CA ILE A 292 -8.96 -24.42 -7.94
C ILE A 292 -9.91 -25.51 -7.44
N LYS A 293 -11.03 -25.12 -6.83
CA LYS A 293 -12.13 -26.00 -6.43
C LYS A 293 -13.45 -25.47 -6.99
N ASP A 294 -14.31 -26.36 -7.50
CA ASP A 294 -15.64 -26.03 -8.05
C ASP A 294 -16.71 -26.14 -6.95
N LEU A 295 -17.08 -25.01 -6.36
CA LEU A 295 -18.02 -24.92 -5.23
C LEU A 295 -19.45 -25.35 -5.59
N THR A 296 -19.79 -25.44 -6.88
CA THR A 296 -21.12 -25.93 -7.31
C THR A 296 -21.25 -27.45 -7.19
N LYS A 297 -20.15 -28.16 -6.87
CA LYS A 297 -20.09 -29.60 -6.66
C LYS A 297 -19.68 -29.86 -5.21
N PRO A 298 -20.57 -30.41 -4.36
CA PRO A 298 -20.33 -30.57 -2.92
C PRO A 298 -19.01 -31.29 -2.58
N ASP A 299 -18.68 -32.34 -3.33
CA ASP A 299 -17.51 -33.20 -3.07
C ASP A 299 -16.36 -32.92 -4.05
N SER A 300 -16.25 -31.70 -4.58
CA SER A 300 -15.13 -31.37 -5.47
C SER A 300 -13.81 -31.27 -4.69
N GLU A 301 -12.80 -31.95 -5.24
CA GLU A 301 -11.42 -31.86 -4.78
C GLU A 301 -10.71 -30.64 -5.39
N PHE A 302 -9.62 -30.22 -4.77
CA PHE A 302 -8.73 -29.22 -5.35
C PHE A 302 -8.03 -29.78 -6.60
N VAL A 303 -8.18 -29.08 -7.72
CA VAL A 303 -7.44 -29.32 -8.96
C VAL A 303 -6.22 -28.38 -9.00
N THR A 304 -5.05 -28.92 -9.32
CA THR A 304 -3.84 -28.10 -9.49
C THR A 304 -3.90 -27.31 -10.79
N VAL A 305 -3.74 -25.98 -10.69
CA VAL A 305 -3.54 -25.04 -11.80
C VAL A 305 -2.04 -24.87 -12.08
N VAL A 306 -1.25 -24.63 -11.02
CA VAL A 306 0.23 -24.59 -11.06
C VAL A 306 0.78 -25.35 -9.86
N GLY A 307 1.65 -26.34 -10.12
CA GLY A 307 2.13 -27.28 -9.09
C GLY A 307 3.52 -26.97 -8.50
N ASN A 308 4.22 -25.96 -9.00
CA ASN A 308 5.55 -25.54 -8.56
C ASN A 308 5.57 -24.06 -8.15
N THR A 309 6.73 -23.56 -7.71
CA THR A 309 6.93 -22.16 -7.30
C THR A 309 8.00 -21.48 -8.17
N ASP A 310 8.16 -21.92 -9.42
CA ASP A 310 9.17 -21.36 -10.34
C ASP A 310 8.68 -20.05 -10.99
N SER A 311 7.38 -19.77 -10.88
CA SER A 311 6.70 -18.61 -11.45
C SER A 311 5.58 -18.12 -10.53
N ASP A 312 5.24 -16.84 -10.67
CA ASP A 312 4.05 -16.23 -10.10
C ASP A 312 2.86 -16.42 -11.06
N THR A 313 1.72 -16.85 -10.53
CA THR A 313 0.46 -17.00 -11.26
C THR A 313 -0.71 -16.63 -10.37
N SER A 314 -1.57 -15.72 -10.83
CA SER A 314 -2.80 -15.37 -10.13
C SER A 314 -4.00 -15.24 -11.06
N VAL A 315 -5.18 -15.56 -10.53
CA VAL A 315 -6.45 -15.42 -11.27
C VAL A 315 -6.97 -14.01 -11.13
N ILE A 316 -7.11 -13.33 -12.26
CA ILE A 316 -7.61 -11.95 -12.30
C ILE A 316 -9.12 -11.90 -12.51
N ASP A 317 -9.68 -12.81 -13.31
CA ASP A 317 -11.12 -12.85 -13.60
C ASP A 317 -11.58 -14.24 -14.08
N ASN A 318 -12.90 -14.45 -14.17
CA ASN A 318 -13.50 -15.61 -14.85
C ASN A 318 -14.76 -15.24 -15.64
N GLU A 319 -15.02 -15.96 -16.72
CA GLU A 319 -16.28 -15.94 -17.47
C GLU A 319 -16.81 -17.36 -17.63
N GLY A 320 -17.75 -17.74 -16.76
CA GLY A 320 -18.13 -19.14 -16.62
C GLY A 320 -16.91 -19.98 -16.24
N SER A 321 -16.57 -21.01 -17.02
CA SER A 321 -15.37 -21.82 -16.82
C SER A 321 -14.09 -21.24 -17.40
N LYS A 322 -14.16 -20.18 -18.23
CA LYS A 322 -12.96 -19.56 -18.80
C LYS A 322 -12.28 -18.70 -17.73
N LEU A 323 -11.05 -19.05 -17.37
CA LEU A 323 -10.22 -18.33 -16.42
C LEU A 323 -9.31 -17.37 -17.15
N PHE A 324 -9.07 -16.19 -16.55
CA PHE A 324 -8.05 -15.26 -16.96
C PHE A 324 -6.96 -15.21 -15.89
N LEU A 325 -5.72 -15.54 -16.26
CA LEU A 325 -4.58 -15.63 -15.35
C LEU A 325 -3.50 -14.63 -15.78
N VAL A 326 -2.90 -13.92 -14.82
CA VAL A 326 -1.65 -13.19 -15.04
C VAL A 326 -0.48 -14.00 -14.51
N THR A 327 0.60 -14.11 -15.28
CA THR A 327 1.73 -14.96 -14.91
C THR A 327 3.05 -14.51 -15.52
N ASN A 328 4.17 -14.82 -14.86
CA ASN A 328 5.51 -14.75 -15.44
C ASN A 328 6.08 -16.11 -15.90
N LEU A 329 5.26 -17.18 -15.90
CA LEU A 329 5.67 -18.49 -16.40
C LEU A 329 6.06 -18.41 -17.88
N ASN A 330 7.35 -18.65 -18.16
CA ASN A 330 7.96 -18.47 -19.49
C ASN A 330 7.72 -17.07 -20.07
N ALA A 331 7.57 -16.07 -19.21
CA ALA A 331 7.34 -14.67 -19.57
C ALA A 331 7.87 -13.74 -18.47
N PRO A 332 9.19 -13.47 -18.39
CA PRO A 332 9.78 -12.62 -17.35
C PRO A 332 9.08 -11.27 -17.14
N ASN A 333 8.53 -10.67 -18.20
CA ASN A 333 7.79 -9.40 -18.15
C ASN A 333 6.27 -9.56 -17.94
N LYS A 334 5.84 -10.78 -17.63
CA LYS A 334 4.46 -11.23 -17.47
C LYS A 334 3.63 -11.21 -18.76
N LYS A 335 2.57 -12.01 -18.74
CA LYS A 335 1.52 -12.06 -19.75
C LYS A 335 0.17 -12.39 -19.10
N VAL A 336 -0.92 -12.19 -19.84
CA VAL A 336 -2.23 -12.75 -19.49
C VAL A 336 -2.51 -13.94 -20.38
N VAL A 337 -2.93 -15.03 -19.78
CA VAL A 337 -3.38 -16.24 -20.47
C VAL A 337 -4.83 -16.55 -20.12
N THR A 338 -5.47 -17.36 -20.95
CA THR A 338 -6.77 -17.96 -20.67
C THR A 338 -6.70 -19.46 -20.70
N VAL A 339 -7.53 -20.11 -19.89
CA VAL A 339 -7.66 -21.56 -19.81
C VAL A 339 -9.06 -21.93 -19.33
N ASP A 340 -9.54 -23.13 -19.66
CA ASP A 340 -10.78 -23.65 -19.09
C ASP A 340 -10.52 -24.31 -17.72
N ALA A 341 -11.38 -24.01 -16.74
CA ALA A 341 -11.28 -24.53 -15.38
C ALA A 341 -11.33 -26.06 -15.27
N SER A 342 -11.87 -26.77 -16.28
CA SER A 342 -11.89 -28.24 -16.31
C SER A 342 -10.53 -28.88 -16.61
N ASN A 343 -9.60 -28.13 -17.22
CA ASN A 343 -8.24 -28.58 -17.54
C ASN A 343 -7.24 -27.41 -17.39
N PRO A 344 -7.05 -26.88 -16.18
CA PRO A 344 -6.44 -25.58 -15.94
C PRO A 344 -4.90 -25.56 -16.01
N GLN A 345 -4.25 -26.67 -16.37
CA GLN A 345 -2.81 -26.85 -16.32
C GLN A 345 -2.09 -26.04 -17.42
N PRO A 346 -0.80 -25.65 -17.22
CA PRO A 346 -0.10 -24.71 -18.09
C PRO A 346 0.00 -25.10 -19.57
N GLU A 347 0.03 -26.41 -19.87
CA GLU A 347 0.03 -26.94 -21.24
C GLU A 347 -1.22 -26.58 -22.05
N ASN A 348 -2.31 -26.19 -21.37
CA ASN A 348 -3.57 -25.80 -22.00
C ASN A 348 -3.76 -24.27 -22.08
N TRP A 349 -2.80 -23.49 -21.58
CA TRP A 349 -2.90 -22.03 -21.54
C TRP A 349 -2.76 -21.43 -22.93
N GLN A 350 -3.62 -20.47 -23.22
CA GLN A 350 -3.59 -19.69 -24.45
C GLN A 350 -3.30 -18.23 -24.13
N ASP A 351 -2.30 -17.64 -24.79
CA ASP A 351 -1.99 -16.23 -24.63
C ASP A 351 -3.20 -15.36 -25.00
N PHE A 352 -3.49 -14.40 -24.13
CA PHE A 352 -4.61 -13.47 -24.26
C PHE A 352 -4.11 -12.02 -24.38
N ILE A 353 -3.24 -11.60 -23.46
CA ILE A 353 -2.38 -10.42 -23.63
C ILE A 353 -0.94 -10.95 -23.60
N PRO A 354 -0.26 -11.05 -24.76
CA PRO A 354 1.07 -11.64 -24.84
C PRO A 354 2.11 -10.79 -24.11
N GLU A 355 3.24 -11.42 -23.78
CA GLU A 355 4.39 -10.74 -23.19
C GLU A 355 4.96 -9.65 -24.14
N THR A 356 5.52 -8.59 -23.55
CA THR A 356 6.28 -7.56 -24.29
C THR A 356 7.64 -7.34 -23.63
N GLU A 357 8.48 -6.46 -24.18
CA GLU A 357 9.72 -6.03 -23.50
C GLU A 357 9.47 -5.24 -22.18
N ASN A 358 8.23 -4.81 -21.93
CA ASN A 358 7.85 -4.01 -20.77
C ASN A 358 7.07 -4.86 -19.75
N VAL A 359 7.36 -4.70 -18.46
CA VAL A 359 6.69 -5.42 -17.37
C VAL A 359 5.20 -5.06 -17.35
N LEU A 360 4.34 -6.07 -17.29
CA LEU A 360 2.89 -5.95 -17.30
C LEU A 360 2.28 -6.05 -15.89
N ASN A 361 1.39 -5.12 -15.56
CA ASN A 361 0.38 -5.27 -14.52
C ASN A 361 -1.02 -5.07 -15.13
N VAL A 362 -2.04 -5.72 -14.58
CA VAL A 362 -3.39 -5.69 -15.16
C VAL A 362 -4.42 -5.33 -14.11
N THR A 363 -5.31 -4.39 -14.44
CA THR A 363 -6.53 -4.10 -13.70
C THR A 363 -7.76 -4.34 -14.56
N LEU A 364 -8.92 -4.49 -13.92
CA LEU A 364 -10.19 -4.81 -14.55
C LEU A 364 -11.23 -3.77 -14.20
N GLY A 365 -11.99 -3.30 -15.18
CA GLY A 365 -13.09 -2.36 -14.94
C GLY A 365 -13.95 -2.16 -16.18
N GLY A 366 -15.24 -1.94 -15.99
CA GLY A 366 -16.18 -1.70 -17.09
C GLY A 366 -16.16 -2.78 -18.17
N ASN A 367 -16.05 -4.04 -17.74
CA ASN A 367 -15.96 -5.21 -18.60
C ASN A 367 -14.75 -5.19 -19.57
N THR A 368 -13.66 -4.51 -19.21
CA THR A 368 -12.42 -4.43 -20.00
C THR A 368 -11.19 -4.68 -19.13
N PHE A 369 -10.06 -4.96 -19.79
CA PHE A 369 -8.74 -5.10 -19.17
C PHE A 369 -7.91 -3.85 -19.40
N PHE A 370 -7.22 -3.37 -18.36
CA PHE A 370 -6.26 -2.29 -18.45
C PHE A 370 -4.86 -2.83 -18.19
N ALA A 371 -4.07 -2.95 -19.27
CA ALA A 371 -2.68 -3.35 -19.21
C ALA A 371 -1.81 -2.12 -18.90
N ASN A 372 -1.31 -2.09 -17.66
CA ASN A 372 -0.39 -1.09 -17.14
C ASN A 372 1.04 -1.59 -17.35
N TYR A 373 1.70 -1.11 -18.39
CA TYR A 373 3.10 -1.41 -18.68
C TYR A 373 4.03 -0.43 -17.96
N MET A 374 5.17 -0.95 -17.50
CA MET A 374 6.28 -0.14 -17.00
C MET A 374 7.33 0.03 -18.10
N VAL A 375 7.42 1.24 -18.66
CA VAL A 375 8.42 1.62 -19.67
C VAL A 375 9.44 2.51 -18.98
N ASP A 376 10.65 2.01 -18.75
CA ASP A 376 11.69 2.74 -18.01
C ASP A 376 11.17 3.36 -16.70
N ALA A 377 10.52 2.57 -15.84
CA ALA A 377 9.89 3.04 -14.59
C ALA A 377 8.73 4.05 -14.72
N ILE A 378 8.18 4.27 -15.93
CA ILE A 378 7.04 5.15 -16.20
C ILE A 378 5.82 4.32 -16.63
N SER A 379 4.62 4.72 -16.20
CA SER A 379 3.39 4.03 -16.57
C SER A 379 2.97 4.30 -18.02
N LYS A 380 2.61 3.25 -18.75
CA LYS A 380 1.88 3.30 -20.02
C LYS A 380 0.68 2.38 -19.96
N VAL A 381 -0.51 2.90 -20.19
CA VAL A 381 -1.77 2.15 -20.00
C VAL A 381 -2.44 1.88 -21.34
N LYS A 382 -2.84 0.64 -21.56
CA LYS A 382 -3.60 0.18 -22.74
C LYS A 382 -4.89 -0.50 -22.29
N GLN A 383 -5.96 -0.29 -23.04
CA GLN A 383 -7.26 -0.92 -22.76
C GLN A 383 -7.56 -2.02 -23.79
N TYR A 384 -7.97 -3.19 -23.31
CA TYR A 384 -8.30 -4.37 -24.12
C TYR A 384 -9.73 -4.84 -23.83
N ASN A 385 -10.42 -5.39 -24.84
CA ASN A 385 -11.73 -6.01 -24.66
C ASN A 385 -11.60 -7.46 -24.12
N LYS A 386 -12.74 -8.14 -23.93
CA LYS A 386 -12.81 -9.54 -23.47
C LYS A 386 -12.32 -10.57 -24.49
N GLN A 387 -12.04 -10.15 -25.72
CA GLN A 387 -11.49 -10.97 -26.79
C GLN A 387 -9.97 -10.83 -26.91
N GLY A 388 -9.34 -9.94 -26.11
CA GLY A 388 -7.90 -9.69 -26.13
C GLY A 388 -7.49 -8.69 -27.19
N GLU A 389 -8.45 -7.99 -27.80
CA GLU A 389 -8.19 -6.99 -28.84
C GLU A 389 -7.91 -5.63 -28.17
N LEU A 390 -6.85 -4.96 -28.64
CA LEU A 390 -6.51 -3.61 -28.20
C LEU A 390 -7.61 -2.63 -28.65
N ILE A 391 -8.24 -1.96 -27.69
CA ILE A 391 -9.20 -0.89 -27.94
C ILE A 391 -8.45 0.43 -28.20
N ARG A 392 -7.52 0.78 -27.30
CA ARG A 392 -6.78 2.06 -27.33
C ARG A 392 -5.58 2.10 -26.38
N ASP A 393 -4.65 3.01 -26.66
CA ASP A 393 -3.73 3.56 -25.68
C ASP A 393 -4.43 4.66 -24.86
N ILE A 394 -4.21 4.69 -23.55
CA ILE A 394 -4.75 5.72 -22.66
C ILE A 394 -3.75 6.88 -22.55
N SER A 395 -4.19 8.07 -22.93
CA SER A 395 -3.41 9.30 -22.78
C SER A 395 -3.33 9.71 -21.31
N LEU A 396 -2.15 9.57 -20.70
CA LEU A 396 -1.89 10.06 -19.35
C LEU A 396 -1.56 11.55 -19.34
N PRO A 397 -1.76 12.27 -18.21
CA PRO A 397 -1.48 13.70 -18.10
C PRO A 397 -0.02 14.11 -18.33
N GLY A 398 0.91 13.15 -18.23
CA GLY A 398 2.33 13.37 -18.45
C GLY A 398 3.16 12.12 -18.15
N VAL A 399 4.46 12.31 -17.95
CA VAL A 399 5.39 11.26 -17.53
C VAL A 399 5.30 11.07 -16.02
N GLY A 400 4.98 9.86 -15.56
CA GLY A 400 4.82 9.58 -14.14
C GLY A 400 4.23 8.20 -13.87
N THR A 401 3.67 8.06 -12.67
CA THR A 401 2.96 6.87 -12.22
C THR A 401 1.46 7.10 -12.34
N ALA A 402 0.77 6.14 -12.95
CA ALA A 402 -0.69 6.06 -12.93
C ALA A 402 -1.13 4.80 -12.17
N GLY A 403 -2.14 4.93 -11.32
CA GLY A 403 -2.73 3.81 -10.58
C GLY A 403 -4.25 3.88 -10.58
N GLY A 404 -4.94 2.75 -10.57
CA GLY A 404 -6.40 2.67 -10.65
C GLY A 404 -6.87 1.90 -11.88
N PHE A 405 -7.87 2.42 -12.60
CA PHE A 405 -8.57 1.73 -13.69
C PHE A 405 -9.28 0.43 -13.27
N GLY A 406 -9.35 0.17 -11.96
CA GLY A 406 -10.08 -0.94 -11.37
C GLY A 406 -11.52 -0.57 -11.08
N GLY A 407 -12.45 -1.50 -11.27
CA GLY A 407 -13.86 -1.32 -10.94
C GLY A 407 -14.71 -2.56 -11.19
N LYS A 408 -16.02 -2.44 -10.93
CA LYS A 408 -17.00 -3.49 -11.24
C LYS A 408 -17.22 -3.59 -12.76
N LYS A 409 -17.75 -4.73 -13.21
CA LYS A 409 -17.94 -5.04 -14.63
C LYS A 409 -18.95 -4.08 -15.30
N GLU A 410 -19.93 -3.64 -14.53
CA GLU A 410 -21.06 -2.82 -14.97
C GLU A 410 -20.75 -1.32 -14.96
N GLN A 411 -19.62 -0.91 -14.36
CA GLN A 411 -19.26 0.50 -14.25
C GLN A 411 -18.82 1.08 -15.60
N THR A 412 -19.43 2.20 -15.99
CA THR A 412 -19.08 2.94 -17.20
C THR A 412 -18.04 4.03 -16.95
N THR A 413 -17.92 4.47 -15.69
CA THR A 413 -16.91 5.42 -15.22
C THR A 413 -15.98 4.72 -14.24
N LEU A 414 -14.68 4.81 -14.48
CA LEU A 414 -13.62 4.35 -13.59
C LEU A 414 -12.83 5.56 -13.10
N TYR A 415 -11.93 5.32 -12.15
CA TYR A 415 -11.03 6.36 -11.64
C TYR A 415 -9.58 5.89 -11.68
N TYR A 416 -8.68 6.83 -11.92
CA TYR A 416 -7.25 6.61 -11.76
C TYR A 416 -6.61 7.85 -11.15
N SER A 417 -5.54 7.65 -10.41
CA SER A 417 -4.66 8.72 -9.93
C SER A 417 -3.43 8.81 -10.82
N PHE A 418 -2.91 10.02 -10.97
CA PHE A 418 -1.62 10.28 -11.61
C PHE A 418 -0.75 11.14 -10.71
N THR A 419 0.54 10.80 -10.60
CA THR A 419 1.54 11.57 -9.84
C THR A 419 2.95 11.35 -10.39
N ASN A 420 3.86 12.27 -10.09
CA ASN A 420 5.30 12.09 -10.20
C ASN A 420 5.98 12.96 -9.13
N TYR A 421 7.32 12.94 -9.06
CA TYR A 421 8.07 13.66 -8.03
C TYR A 421 7.83 15.17 -7.93
N LYS A 422 7.34 15.80 -9.01
CA LYS A 422 6.97 17.22 -9.03
C LYS A 422 5.49 17.47 -9.27
N THR A 423 4.65 16.46 -9.43
CA THR A 423 3.21 16.61 -9.71
C THR A 423 2.42 15.91 -8.61
N PRO A 424 1.84 16.67 -7.67
CA PRO A 424 0.98 16.12 -6.63
C PRO A 424 -0.15 15.25 -7.19
N GLY A 425 -0.54 14.21 -6.43
CA GLY A 425 -1.56 13.25 -6.85
C GLY A 425 -2.86 13.92 -7.30
N THR A 426 -3.26 13.67 -8.54
CA THR A 426 -4.53 14.13 -9.10
C THR A 426 -5.36 12.91 -9.49
N THR A 427 -6.62 12.89 -9.07
CA THR A 427 -7.58 11.85 -9.45
C THR A 427 -8.33 12.30 -10.70
N TYR A 428 -8.47 11.38 -11.65
CA TYR A 428 -9.20 11.54 -12.89
C TYR A 428 -10.35 10.55 -12.93
N SER A 429 -11.51 11.00 -13.43
CA SER A 429 -12.55 10.08 -13.90
C SER A 429 -12.24 9.69 -15.34
N PHE A 430 -12.54 8.43 -15.67
CA PHE A 430 -12.27 7.82 -16.96
C PHE A 430 -13.55 7.18 -17.49
N ASP A 431 -14.03 7.65 -18.64
CA ASP A 431 -15.17 7.04 -19.33
C ASP A 431 -14.70 5.83 -20.16
N VAL A 432 -15.18 4.65 -19.82
CA VAL A 432 -14.69 3.37 -20.37
C VAL A 432 -14.97 3.24 -21.87
N GLN A 433 -16.09 3.80 -22.33
CA GLN A 433 -16.55 3.67 -23.70
C GLN A 433 -15.81 4.62 -24.65
N SER A 434 -15.78 5.91 -24.32
CA SER A 434 -15.15 6.96 -25.13
C SER A 434 -13.62 7.02 -24.93
N GLY A 435 -13.13 6.62 -23.77
CA GLY A 435 -11.73 6.77 -23.37
C GLY A 435 -11.37 8.19 -22.87
N GLU A 436 -12.37 9.05 -22.62
CA GLU A 436 -12.14 10.41 -22.15
C GLU A 436 -11.74 10.42 -20.66
N SER A 437 -10.67 11.15 -20.33
CA SER A 437 -10.25 11.41 -18.94
C SER A 437 -10.57 12.84 -18.53
N LYS A 438 -11.24 13.03 -17.40
CA LYS A 438 -11.54 14.35 -16.82
C LYS A 438 -10.92 14.45 -15.45
N VAL A 439 -10.40 15.63 -15.10
CA VAL A 439 -9.94 15.89 -13.73
C VAL A 439 -11.14 15.76 -12.80
N TYR A 440 -11.10 14.77 -11.91
CA TYR A 440 -12.11 14.57 -10.89
C TYR A 440 -11.77 15.35 -9.62
N ARG A 441 -10.51 15.26 -9.17
CA ARG A 441 -10.02 16.01 -8.00
C ARG A 441 -8.52 16.28 -8.11
N LYS A 442 -8.15 17.56 -8.07
CA LYS A 442 -6.74 17.99 -7.95
C LYS A 442 -6.31 17.95 -6.47
N SER A 443 -5.01 17.77 -6.25
CA SER A 443 -4.42 17.95 -4.92
C SER A 443 -4.60 19.40 -4.46
N GLY A 444 -4.96 19.59 -3.18
CA GLY A 444 -5.02 20.90 -2.51
C GLY A 444 -3.69 21.33 -1.87
N ILE A 445 -2.61 20.59 -2.09
CA ILE A 445 -1.31 20.86 -1.46
C ILE A 445 -0.74 22.24 -1.89
N ASP A 446 -0.11 22.94 -0.93
CA ASP A 446 0.63 24.20 -1.17
C ASP A 446 2.01 23.92 -1.81
N PHE A 447 1.98 23.45 -3.07
CA PHE A 447 3.17 23.11 -3.84
C PHE A 447 3.04 23.57 -5.29
N ASN A 448 3.99 24.39 -5.75
CA ASN A 448 4.08 24.78 -7.16
C ASN A 448 5.05 23.87 -7.92
N SER A 449 4.49 23.01 -8.77
CA SER A 449 5.23 22.11 -9.67
C SER A 449 6.23 22.80 -10.59
N ASP A 450 5.97 24.03 -11.01
CA ASP A 450 6.81 24.73 -12.00
C ASP A 450 8.17 25.14 -11.43
N ASN A 451 8.29 25.19 -10.11
CA ASN A 451 9.54 25.49 -9.42
C ASN A 451 10.56 24.35 -9.46
N TYR A 452 10.18 23.18 -9.98
CA TYR A 452 10.99 21.96 -9.93
C TYR A 452 11.18 21.35 -11.32
N THR A 453 12.34 20.73 -11.50
CA THR A 453 12.69 19.90 -12.64
C THR A 453 12.79 18.46 -12.16
N SER A 454 12.31 17.52 -12.99
CA SER A 454 12.47 16.10 -12.76
C SER A 454 12.90 15.46 -14.06
N GLU A 455 14.07 14.84 -14.05
CA GLU A 455 14.67 14.22 -15.22
C GLU A 455 15.01 12.76 -14.95
N GLN A 456 14.84 11.92 -15.97
CA GLN A 456 15.30 10.55 -15.94
C GLN A 456 16.66 10.46 -16.62
N VAL A 457 17.61 9.83 -15.92
CA VAL A 457 18.95 9.55 -16.43
C VAL A 457 19.21 8.04 -16.37
N PHE A 458 20.18 7.58 -17.16
CA PHE A 458 20.68 6.21 -17.10
C PHE A 458 22.18 6.24 -16.79
N TYR A 459 22.56 5.74 -15.62
CA TYR A 459 23.97 5.60 -15.25
C TYR A 459 24.45 4.17 -15.47
N THR A 460 25.77 3.99 -15.56
CA THR A 460 26.38 2.67 -15.82
C THR A 460 26.86 2.07 -14.51
N SER A 461 26.35 0.90 -14.16
CA SER A 461 26.80 0.13 -13.00
C SER A 461 28.18 -0.49 -13.23
N LYS A 462 28.76 -1.11 -12.19
CA LYS A 462 30.08 -1.74 -12.22
C LYS A 462 30.24 -2.77 -13.34
N ASP A 463 29.17 -3.49 -13.68
CA ASP A 463 29.14 -4.54 -14.70
C ASP A 463 28.74 -4.06 -16.10
N GLY A 464 28.47 -2.76 -16.28
CA GLY A 464 28.00 -2.19 -17.53
C GLY A 464 26.48 -2.03 -17.65
N THR A 465 25.69 -2.55 -16.70
CA THR A 465 24.23 -2.43 -16.69
C THR A 465 23.81 -0.97 -16.64
N LYS A 466 22.86 -0.58 -17.49
CA LYS A 466 22.24 0.75 -17.46
C LYS A 466 21.14 0.75 -16.40
N VAL A 467 21.30 1.58 -15.38
CA VAL A 467 20.34 1.70 -14.28
C VAL A 467 19.61 3.04 -14.41
N PRO A 468 18.27 3.04 -14.50
CA PRO A 468 17.49 4.28 -14.52
C PRO A 468 17.53 4.95 -13.15
N MET A 469 17.60 6.28 -13.13
CA MET A 469 17.47 7.09 -11.93
C MET A 469 16.69 8.35 -12.26
N ILE A 470 15.75 8.72 -11.40
CA ILE A 470 15.03 9.98 -11.53
C ILE A 470 15.62 10.99 -10.53
N ILE A 471 16.05 12.14 -11.04
CA ILE A 471 16.62 13.21 -10.24
C ILE A 471 15.62 14.37 -10.25
N THR A 472 15.19 14.80 -9.06
CA THR A 472 14.24 15.91 -8.88
C THR A 472 14.86 16.98 -8.01
N TYR A 473 14.84 18.23 -8.48
CA TYR A 473 15.46 19.37 -7.82
C TYR A 473 14.77 20.68 -8.23
N LYS A 474 15.06 21.78 -7.52
CA LYS A 474 14.56 23.12 -7.89
C LYS A 474 15.17 23.57 -9.22
N SER A 475 14.35 24.09 -10.12
CA SER A 475 14.76 24.44 -11.49
C SER A 475 15.89 25.47 -11.58
N ASP A 476 16.10 26.29 -10.55
CA ASP A 476 17.12 27.34 -10.49
C ASP A 476 18.41 26.93 -9.72
N ILE A 477 18.53 25.66 -9.30
CA ILE A 477 19.70 25.19 -8.56
C ILE A 477 20.97 25.18 -9.44
N LYS A 478 22.12 25.44 -8.83
CA LYS A 478 23.43 25.32 -9.51
C LYS A 478 23.96 23.90 -9.39
N LEU A 479 24.40 23.30 -10.49
CA LEU A 479 25.00 21.96 -10.51
C LEU A 479 26.52 22.04 -10.30
N ASP A 480 26.95 22.50 -9.12
CA ASP A 480 28.36 22.72 -8.78
C ASP A 480 28.97 21.66 -7.84
N GLY A 481 28.21 20.59 -7.55
CA GLY A 481 28.64 19.49 -6.68
C GLY A 481 28.47 19.75 -5.17
N SER A 482 27.86 20.87 -4.77
CA SER A 482 27.66 21.23 -3.35
C SER A 482 26.24 20.96 -2.82
N ASN A 483 25.33 20.47 -3.67
CA ASN A 483 23.93 20.30 -3.33
C ASN A 483 23.71 19.17 -2.31
N PRO A 484 23.02 19.43 -1.18
CA PRO A 484 22.63 18.36 -0.26
C PRO A 484 21.69 17.40 -0.98
N THR A 485 22.08 16.13 -1.04
CA THR A 485 21.41 15.12 -1.88
C THR A 485 20.97 13.94 -1.02
N ILE A 486 19.72 13.51 -1.19
CA ILE A 486 19.22 12.25 -0.66
C ILE A 486 19.16 11.28 -1.85
N LEU A 487 19.91 10.20 -1.76
CA LEU A 487 19.82 9.07 -2.70
C LEU A 487 18.94 7.99 -2.06
N TYR A 488 17.91 7.56 -2.78
CA TYR A 488 16.96 6.53 -2.37
C TYR A 488 16.90 5.45 -3.46
N GLY A 489 16.80 4.17 -3.07
CA GLY A 489 16.78 3.03 -3.98
C GLY A 489 16.30 1.76 -3.32
#